data_AF-A0A1B7P3G2-F1
#
_entry.id   AF-A0A1B7P3G2-F1
#
_cell.length_a   1.000
_cell.length_b   1.000
_cell.length_c   1.000
_cell.angle_alpha   90.00
_cell.angle_beta   90.00
_cell.angle_gamma   90.00
#
_symmetry.space_group_name_H-M   'P 1'
#
loop_
_entity.id
_entity.type
_entity.pdbx_description
1 polymer ?
#
loop_
_entity_poly.entity_id
_entity_poly.type
_entity_poly.pdbx_seq_one_letter_code
_entity_poly.pdbx_strand_id
1 'polypeptide(L)'
;MRLIGLISLLLFTVLVLANPEPAPVPAPAPEPKLGDDIGEKLHGIGEILSGEFLRQVQSVVRHVDTLLDDKSTKVTKNLLMTAGPVITPELLKKVSGLLDNGSKLLSPDFIDQTKNLIKKASKLLDTVDALFEALGL
;
A
#
# COMPACT_ATOMS: atom_id res chain seq x y z
N MET A 1 -73.00 63.20 -43.63
CA MET A 1 -71.56 62.98 -43.88
C MET A 1 -70.67 62.89 -42.63
N ARG A 2 -71.16 63.09 -41.38
CA ARG A 2 -70.30 62.99 -40.17
C ARG A 2 -70.45 61.72 -39.32
N LEU A 3 -71.48 60.90 -39.58
CA LEU A 3 -71.74 59.67 -38.81
C LEU A 3 -70.90 58.46 -39.26
N ILE A 4 -70.58 58.37 -40.56
CA ILE A 4 -69.80 57.25 -41.13
C ILE A 4 -68.31 57.35 -40.73
N GLY A 5 -67.76 58.56 -40.59
CA GLY A 5 -66.37 58.75 -40.12
C GLY A 5 -66.16 58.35 -38.65
N LEU A 6 -67.17 58.54 -37.80
CA LEU A 6 -67.12 58.12 -36.39
C LEU A 6 -67.22 56.60 -36.24
N ILE A 7 -68.03 55.92 -37.07
CA ILE A 7 -68.12 54.45 -37.09
C ILE A 7 -66.80 53.83 -37.57
N SER A 8 -66.14 54.44 -38.56
CA SER A 8 -64.83 53.98 -39.05
C SER A 8 -63.70 54.15 -38.02
N LEU A 9 -63.77 55.17 -37.17
CA LEU A 9 -62.76 55.39 -36.11
C LEU A 9 -62.98 54.43 -34.93
N LEU A 10 -64.22 54.08 -34.63
CA LEU A 10 -64.58 53.16 -33.56
C LEU A 10 -64.25 51.70 -33.93
N LEU A 11 -64.35 51.31 -35.20
CA LEU A 11 -63.91 49.98 -35.65
C LEU A 11 -62.38 49.80 -35.56
N PHE A 12 -61.60 50.88 -35.70
CA PHE A 12 -60.14 50.79 -35.67
C PHE A 12 -59.59 50.63 -34.23
N THR A 13 -60.25 51.21 -33.23
CA THR A 13 -59.85 51.03 -31.82
C THR A 13 -60.26 49.66 -31.28
N VAL A 14 -61.38 49.11 -31.73
CA VAL A 14 -61.81 47.76 -31.33
C VAL A 14 -60.92 46.67 -31.93
N LEU A 15 -60.36 46.88 -33.14
CA LEU A 15 -59.44 45.92 -33.76
C LEU A 15 -58.05 45.89 -33.10
N VAL A 16 -57.64 46.99 -32.44
CA VAL A 16 -56.37 47.05 -31.69
C VAL A 16 -56.49 46.44 -30.28
N LEU A 17 -57.69 46.32 -29.72
CA LEU A 17 -57.89 45.81 -28.34
C LEU A 17 -58.25 44.31 -28.25
N ALA A 18 -58.55 43.65 -29.36
CA ALA A 18 -59.00 42.25 -29.39
C ALA A 18 -57.90 41.23 -29.67
N ASN A 19 -56.65 41.65 -29.87
CA ASN A 19 -55.52 40.74 -29.97
C ASN A 19 -54.81 40.69 -28.61
N PRO A 20 -55.08 39.70 -27.74
CA PRO A 20 -54.29 39.52 -26.54
C PRO A 20 -52.84 39.33 -26.98
N GLU A 21 -51.92 40.09 -26.35
CA GLU A 21 -50.49 39.84 -26.52
C GLU A 21 -50.26 38.33 -26.30
N PRO A 22 -49.62 37.61 -27.24
CA PRO A 22 -49.33 36.21 -27.03
C PRO A 22 -48.57 36.09 -25.72
N ALA A 23 -49.07 35.28 -24.78
CA ALA A 23 -48.37 35.02 -23.53
C ALA A 23 -46.90 34.69 -23.84
N PRO A 24 -45.92 35.21 -23.08
CA PRO A 24 -44.52 34.95 -23.36
C PRO A 24 -44.35 33.44 -23.45
N VAL A 25 -43.98 32.97 -24.64
CA VAL A 25 -43.72 31.55 -24.88
C VAL A 25 -42.68 31.15 -23.83
N PRO A 26 -42.93 30.13 -22.99
CA PRO A 26 -41.91 29.63 -22.08
C PRO A 26 -40.65 29.39 -22.90
N ALA A 27 -39.52 29.92 -22.44
CA ALA A 27 -38.26 29.76 -23.16
C ALA A 27 -38.12 28.26 -23.55
N PRO A 28 -37.74 27.96 -24.81
CA PRO A 28 -37.60 26.57 -25.23
C PRO A 28 -36.69 25.86 -24.22
N ALA A 29 -37.16 24.75 -23.67
CA ALA A 29 -36.35 23.94 -22.76
C ALA A 29 -35.02 23.65 -23.47
N PRO A 30 -33.86 23.82 -22.80
CA PRO A 30 -32.58 23.58 -23.42
C PRO A 30 -32.58 22.16 -24.00
N GLU A 31 -32.27 22.05 -25.30
CA GLU A 31 -32.24 20.76 -25.98
C GLU A 31 -31.28 19.82 -25.25
N PRO A 32 -31.65 18.55 -25.03
CA PRO A 32 -30.76 17.59 -24.37
C PRO A 32 -29.47 17.43 -25.21
N LYS A 33 -28.37 17.94 -24.69
CA LYS A 33 -27.06 17.94 -25.38
C LYS A 33 -26.35 16.61 -25.21
N LEU A 34 -26.88 15.58 -25.87
CA LEU A 34 -26.34 14.22 -25.81
C LEU A 34 -24.85 14.15 -26.19
N GLY A 35 -24.37 15.04 -27.06
CA GLY A 35 -22.96 15.10 -27.48
C GLY A 35 -22.00 15.64 -26.42
N ASP A 36 -22.45 16.60 -25.61
CA ASP A 36 -21.60 17.25 -24.61
C ASP A 36 -21.38 16.30 -23.41
N ASP A 37 -22.43 15.60 -22.96
CA ASP A 37 -22.37 14.64 -21.87
C ASP A 37 -21.46 13.43 -22.17
N ILE A 38 -21.48 12.96 -23.43
CA ILE A 38 -20.59 11.89 -23.88
C ILE A 38 -19.15 12.41 -23.95
N GLY A 39 -18.94 13.65 -24.41
CA GLY A 39 -17.62 14.30 -24.45
C GLY A 39 -16.97 14.41 -23.07
N GLU A 40 -17.70 14.88 -22.05
CA GLU A 40 -17.18 15.01 -20.69
C GLU A 40 -16.86 13.65 -20.04
N LYS A 41 -17.73 12.64 -20.23
CA LYS A 41 -17.46 11.29 -19.72
C LYS A 41 -16.24 10.66 -20.37
N LEU A 42 -16.07 10.84 -21.68
CA LEU A 42 -14.89 10.37 -22.40
C LEU A 42 -13.62 11.12 -21.99
N HIS A 43 -13.73 12.42 -21.69
CA HIS A 43 -12.62 13.21 -21.17
C HIS A 43 -12.16 12.70 -19.81
N GLY A 44 -13.09 12.46 -18.88
CA GLY A 44 -12.75 11.91 -17.55
C GLY A 44 -12.11 10.52 -17.62
N ILE A 45 -12.56 9.65 -18.54
CA ILE A 45 -11.89 8.37 -18.82
C ILE A 45 -10.48 8.60 -19.38
N GLY A 46 -10.31 9.57 -20.29
CA GLY A 46 -9.02 9.96 -20.84
C GLY A 46 -8.03 10.43 -19.77
N GLU A 47 -8.47 11.21 -18.79
CA GLU A 47 -7.65 11.64 -17.65
C GLU A 47 -7.26 10.48 -16.74
N ILE A 48 -8.17 9.54 -16.45
CA ILE A 48 -7.86 8.34 -15.66
C ILE A 48 -6.82 7.46 -16.40
N LEU A 49 -6.98 7.32 -17.72
CA LEU A 49 -6.09 6.55 -18.59
C LEU A 49 -4.77 7.27 -18.90
N SER A 50 -4.65 8.58 -18.67
CA SER A 50 -3.40 9.32 -18.97
C SER A 50 -2.72 9.87 -17.71
N GLY A 51 -3.43 9.83 -16.58
CA GLY A 51 -3.06 10.50 -15.36
C GLY A 51 -2.26 9.64 -14.39
N GLU A 52 -2.28 10.07 -13.14
CA GLU A 52 -1.49 9.45 -12.06
C GLU A 52 -1.86 8.00 -11.81
N PHE A 53 -3.12 7.62 -12.03
CA PHE A 53 -3.58 6.25 -11.83
C PHE A 53 -2.82 5.24 -12.72
N LEU A 54 -2.74 5.44 -14.04
CA LEU A 54 -1.96 4.51 -14.88
C LEU A 54 -0.47 4.52 -14.56
N ARG A 55 0.10 5.67 -14.18
CA ARG A 55 1.51 5.74 -13.77
C ARG A 55 1.75 4.91 -12.50
N GLN A 56 0.82 4.94 -11.55
CA GLN A 56 0.86 4.12 -10.35
C GLN A 56 0.70 2.64 -10.68
N VAL A 57 -0.24 2.27 -11.56
CA VAL A 57 -0.40 0.89 -12.04
C VAL A 57 0.88 0.38 -12.69
N GLN A 58 1.48 1.14 -13.61
CA GLN A 58 2.75 0.79 -14.24
C GLN A 58 3.90 0.67 -13.23
N SER A 59 3.91 1.49 -12.19
CA SER A 59 4.88 1.40 -11.10
C SER A 59 4.72 0.10 -10.32
N VAL A 60 3.49 -0.24 -9.91
CA VAL A 60 3.18 -1.49 -9.21
C VAL A 60 3.57 -2.69 -10.06
N VAL A 61 3.20 -2.70 -11.35
CA VAL A 61 3.54 -3.80 -12.28
C VAL A 61 5.05 -3.98 -12.37
N ARG A 62 5.84 -2.91 -12.55
CA ARG A 62 7.31 -3.01 -12.58
C ARG A 62 7.90 -3.53 -11.26
N HIS A 63 7.34 -3.12 -10.11
CA HIS A 63 7.80 -3.63 -8.82
C HIS A 63 7.45 -5.11 -8.64
N VAL A 64 6.25 -5.53 -9.07
CA VAL A 64 5.86 -6.95 -9.06
C VAL A 64 6.76 -7.77 -10.00
N ASP A 65 7.04 -7.28 -11.21
CA ASP A 65 7.96 -7.94 -12.15
C ASP A 65 9.37 -8.07 -11.54
N THR A 66 9.85 -7.03 -10.85
CA THR A 66 11.14 -7.08 -10.14
C THR A 66 11.13 -8.09 -9.00
N LEU A 67 10.04 -8.15 -8.22
CA LEU A 67 9.89 -9.10 -7.11
C LEU A 67 9.68 -10.54 -7.58
N LEU A 68 9.09 -10.74 -8.76
CA LEU A 68 8.82 -12.05 -9.36
C LEU A 68 9.81 -12.41 -10.48
N ASP A 69 10.92 -11.68 -10.59
CA ASP A 69 11.98 -11.99 -11.56
C ASP A 69 12.53 -13.40 -11.37
N ASP A 70 13.22 -13.92 -12.39
CA ASP A 70 13.76 -15.29 -12.37
C ASP A 70 14.65 -15.55 -11.15
N LYS A 71 15.37 -14.52 -10.68
CA LYS A 71 16.28 -14.62 -9.54
C LYS A 71 15.50 -14.81 -8.24
N SER A 72 14.52 -13.96 -7.96
CA SER A 72 13.68 -13.98 -6.77
C SER A 72 12.79 -15.22 -6.76
N THR A 73 12.22 -15.59 -7.90
CA THR A 73 11.45 -16.82 -8.09
C THR A 73 12.30 -18.05 -7.82
N LYS A 74 13.53 -18.12 -8.35
CA LYS A 74 14.44 -19.25 -8.13
C LYS A 74 14.91 -19.35 -6.68
N VAL A 75 15.26 -18.23 -6.04
CA VAL A 75 15.64 -18.21 -4.62
C VAL A 75 14.48 -18.67 -3.74
N THR A 76 13.28 -18.13 -3.96
CA THR A 76 12.08 -18.52 -3.21
C THR A 76 11.75 -20.00 -3.39
N LYS A 77 11.75 -20.50 -4.63
CA LYS A 77 11.52 -21.92 -4.92
C LYS A 77 12.56 -22.81 -4.24
N ASN A 78 13.84 -22.44 -4.34
CA ASN A 78 14.91 -23.21 -3.71
C ASN A 78 14.74 -23.23 -2.19
N LEU A 79 14.51 -22.08 -1.54
CA LEU A 79 14.26 -22.00 -0.09
C LEU A 79 13.05 -22.83 0.33
N LEU A 80 11.95 -22.76 -0.42
CA LEU A 80 10.74 -23.52 -0.13
C LEU A 80 10.96 -25.04 -0.28
N MET A 81 11.73 -25.47 -1.28
CA MET A 81 12.00 -26.89 -1.52
C MET A 81 13.05 -27.45 -0.55
N THR A 82 14.10 -26.69 -0.22
CA THR A 82 15.22 -27.20 0.59
C THR A 82 15.00 -27.00 2.09
N ALA A 83 14.46 -25.84 2.48
CA ALA A 83 14.36 -25.43 3.87
C ALA A 83 12.90 -25.38 4.35
N GLY A 84 11.92 -25.17 3.47
CA GLY A 84 10.51 -25.12 3.81
C GLY A 84 10.00 -26.30 4.66
N PRO A 85 10.30 -27.57 4.32
CA PRO A 85 9.83 -28.72 5.11
C PRO A 85 10.38 -28.78 6.54
N VAL A 86 11.51 -28.11 6.80
CA VAL A 86 12.22 -28.18 8.08
C VAL A 86 12.14 -26.88 8.89
N ILE A 87 11.91 -25.73 8.26
CA ILE A 87 11.73 -24.44 8.94
C ILE A 87 10.31 -24.39 9.52
N THR A 88 10.16 -24.87 10.76
CA THR A 88 8.95 -24.66 11.56
C THR A 88 9.17 -23.54 12.59
N PRO A 89 8.10 -22.88 13.07
CA PRO A 89 8.21 -21.91 14.16
C PRO A 89 8.90 -22.48 15.40
N GLU A 90 8.67 -23.75 15.73
CA GLU A 90 9.30 -24.45 16.85
C GLU A 90 10.80 -24.63 16.63
N LEU A 91 11.23 -24.99 15.41
CA LEU A 91 12.65 -25.08 15.08
C LEU A 91 13.31 -23.70 15.22
N LEU A 92 12.71 -22.65 14.65
CA LEU A 92 13.25 -21.29 14.74
C LEU A 92 13.37 -20.83 16.20
N LYS A 93 12.37 -21.11 17.04
CA LYS A 93 12.43 -20.82 18.47
C LYS A 93 13.56 -21.57 19.17
N LYS A 94 13.73 -22.86 18.87
CA LYS A 94 14.83 -23.67 19.43
C LYS A 94 16.20 -23.14 18.99
N VAL A 95 16.37 -22.86 17.70
CA VAL A 95 17.62 -22.32 17.15
C VAL A 95 17.92 -20.95 17.77
N SER A 96 16.94 -20.05 17.87
CA SER A 96 17.10 -18.76 18.55
C SER A 96 17.55 -18.94 20.00
N GLY A 97 16.90 -19.83 20.76
CA GLY A 97 17.29 -20.11 22.14
C GLY A 97 18.69 -20.70 22.27
N LEU A 98 19.11 -21.56 21.33
CA LEU A 98 20.47 -22.08 21.27
C LEU A 98 21.49 -20.98 20.96
N LEU A 99 21.18 -20.08 20.04
CA LEU A 99 22.03 -18.93 19.70
C LEU A 99 22.14 -17.96 20.87
N ASP A 100 21.06 -17.69 21.59
CA ASP A 100 21.06 -16.82 22.78
C ASP A 100 21.91 -17.42 23.90
N ASN A 101 21.73 -18.72 24.19
CA ASN A 101 22.52 -19.42 25.20
C ASN A 101 23.99 -19.54 24.78
N GLY A 102 24.26 -19.86 23.51
CA GLY A 102 25.60 -19.89 22.95
C GLY A 102 26.30 -18.55 23.08
N SER A 103 25.61 -17.45 22.79
CA SER A 103 26.15 -16.10 22.94
C SER A 103 26.50 -15.77 24.39
N LYS A 104 25.70 -16.21 25.36
CA LYS A 104 26.00 -16.07 26.79
C LYS A 104 27.23 -16.88 27.21
N LEU A 105 27.31 -18.14 26.78
CA LEU A 105 28.44 -19.03 27.08
C LEU A 105 29.74 -18.56 26.42
N LEU A 106 29.65 -17.93 25.25
CA LEU A 106 30.79 -17.36 24.53
C LEU A 106 31.08 -15.90 24.92
N SER A 107 30.38 -15.36 25.93
CA SER A 107 30.66 -14.01 26.42
C SER A 107 32.06 -13.94 27.08
N PRO A 108 32.79 -12.83 26.94
CA PRO A 108 34.11 -12.67 27.55
C PRO A 108 34.09 -12.94 29.06
N ASP A 109 33.07 -12.45 29.77
CA ASP A 109 32.93 -12.64 31.21
C ASP A 109 32.79 -14.14 31.59
N PHE A 110 31.90 -14.88 30.93
CA PHE A 110 31.74 -16.32 31.20
C PHE A 110 33.01 -17.11 30.87
N ILE A 111 33.65 -16.80 29.74
CA ILE A 111 34.90 -17.43 29.31
C ILE A 111 36.01 -17.14 30.33
N ASP A 112 36.18 -15.91 30.77
CA ASP A 112 37.26 -15.51 31.68
C ASP A 112 37.04 -16.08 33.09
N GLN A 113 35.80 -16.09 33.58
CA GLN A 113 35.44 -16.76 34.83
C GLN A 113 35.72 -18.26 34.76
N THR A 114 35.34 -18.93 33.67
CA THR A 114 35.61 -20.36 33.47
C THR A 114 37.11 -20.65 33.40
N LYS A 115 37.88 -19.85 32.64
CA LYS A 115 39.36 -19.96 32.59
C LYS A 115 39.98 -19.76 33.97
N ASN A 116 39.50 -18.81 34.75
CA ASN A 116 39.99 -18.57 36.10
C ASN A 116 39.67 -19.75 37.04
N LEU A 117 38.46 -20.30 36.96
CA LEU A 117 38.09 -21.51 37.71
C LEU A 117 39.01 -22.68 37.36
N ILE A 118 39.24 -22.94 36.07
CA ILE A 118 40.17 -23.99 35.61
C ILE A 118 41.57 -23.76 36.18
N LYS A 119 42.11 -22.53 36.10
CA LYS A 119 43.42 -22.20 36.67
C LYS A 119 43.51 -22.47 38.17
N LYS A 120 42.46 -22.13 38.93
CA LYS A 120 42.42 -22.38 40.37
C LYS A 120 42.34 -23.87 40.69
N ALA A 121 41.54 -24.62 39.93
CA ALA A 121 41.45 -26.06 40.06
C ALA A 121 42.81 -26.74 39.78
N SER A 122 43.51 -26.34 38.71
CA SER A 122 44.86 -26.84 38.41
C SER A 122 45.83 -26.61 39.57
N LYS A 123 45.87 -25.40 40.13
CA LYS A 123 46.74 -25.10 41.29
C LYS A 123 46.41 -25.95 42.52
N LEU A 124 45.12 -26.25 42.74
CA LEU A 124 44.71 -27.11 43.85
C LEU A 124 45.23 -28.53 43.65
N LEU A 125 45.18 -29.06 42.42
CA LEU A 125 45.74 -30.37 42.09
C LEU A 125 47.26 -30.38 42.32
N ASP A 126 47.99 -29.37 41.84
CA ASP A 126 49.43 -29.26 42.08
C ASP A 126 49.78 -29.24 43.59
N THR A 127 48.93 -28.58 44.39
CA THR A 127 49.10 -28.51 45.85
C THR A 127 48.85 -29.88 46.50
N VAL A 128 47.85 -30.61 46.03
CA VAL A 128 47.54 -31.96 46.52
C VAL A 128 48.67 -32.93 46.17
N ASP A 129 49.20 -32.87 44.95
CA ASP A 129 50.35 -33.68 44.53
C ASP A 129 51.57 -33.39 45.40
N ALA A 130 51.90 -32.11 45.61
CA ALA A 130 52.99 -31.70 46.50
C ALA A 130 52.78 -32.16 47.95
N LEU A 131 51.54 -32.21 48.44
CA LEU A 131 51.22 -32.74 49.76
C LEU A 131 51.45 -34.25 49.84
N PHE A 132 51.06 -35.02 48.82
CA PHE A 132 51.35 -36.46 48.80
C PHE A 132 52.85 -36.73 48.76
N GLU A 133 53.60 -36.01 47.92
CA GLU A 133 55.06 -36.10 47.89
C GLU A 133 55.69 -35.78 49.25
N ALA A 134 55.21 -34.72 49.92
CA ALA A 134 55.70 -34.32 51.24
C ALA A 134 55.37 -35.35 52.34
N LEU A 135 54.29 -36.11 52.18
CA LEU A 135 53.88 -37.18 53.09
C LEU A 135 54.52 -38.53 52.73
N GLY A 136 55.26 -38.63 51.63
CA GLY A 136 55.85 -39.87 51.13
C GLY A 136 54.80 -40.91 50.69
N LEU A 137 53.62 -40.45 50.27
CA LEU A 137 52.52 -41.25 49.71
C LEU A 137 52.65 -41.40 48.19
#